data_AF-A0A397SP34-F1
#
_entry.id   AF-A0A397SP34-F1
#
_cell.length_a   1.000
_cell.length_b   1.000
_cell.length_c   1.000
_cell.angle_alpha   90.00
_cell.angle_beta   90.00
_cell.angle_gamma   90.00
#
_symmetry.space_group_name_H-M   'P 1'
#
loop_
_entity.id
_entity.type
_entity.pdbx_description
1 polymer ?
#
loop_
_entity_poly.entity_id
_entity_poly.type
_entity_poly.pdbx_seq_one_letter_code
_entity_poly.pdbx_strand_id
1 'polypeptide(L)'
;MQYFSISDRAIKEIAKSCHKLEYFDIYGCGSSVTDLGIRAIACSCPKLKHLDLNNNSMIGNSAIRKIAHSFPNLKYLGSIFSPNEREKM
;
A
#
# COMPACT_ATOMS: atom_id res chain seq x y z
N MET A 1 19.03 -5.67 9.56
CA MET A 1 19.06 -4.24 9.94
C MET A 1 17.62 -3.76 10.05
N GLN A 2 17.22 -3.18 11.18
CA GLN A 2 15.86 -2.73 11.43
C GLN A 2 15.70 -1.33 10.80
N TYR A 3 15.11 -1.27 9.61
CA TYR A 3 14.73 0.03 9.02
C TYR A 3 13.70 0.68 9.95
N PHE A 4 13.85 1.98 10.19
CA PHE A 4 12.95 2.76 11.03
C PHE A 4 11.49 2.45 10.67
N SER A 5 10.76 1.92 11.64
CA SER A 5 9.40 1.44 11.46
C SER A 5 8.46 2.63 11.18
N ILE A 6 8.08 2.81 9.92
CA ILE A 6 6.86 3.54 9.59
C ILE A 6 5.69 2.74 10.15
N SER A 7 4.78 3.41 10.84
CA SER A 7 3.58 2.81 11.43
C SER A 7 2.32 3.24 10.69
N ASP A 8 1.26 2.46 10.85
CA ASP A 8 -0.08 2.83 10.36
C ASP A 8 -0.53 4.23 10.83
N ARG A 9 -0.07 4.67 12.01
CA ARG A 9 -0.38 6.02 12.52
C ARG A 9 0.26 7.09 11.64
N ALA A 10 1.52 6.94 11.26
CA ALA A 10 2.20 7.88 10.38
C ALA A 10 1.51 7.91 9.00
N ILE A 11 1.17 6.74 8.45
CA ILE A 11 0.45 6.63 7.18
C ILE A 11 -0.92 7.32 7.24
N LYS A 12 -1.64 7.20 8.36
CA LYS A 12 -2.93 7.89 8.56
C LYS A 12 -2.79 9.42 8.55
N GLU A 13 -1.76 9.97 9.18
CA GLU A 13 -1.55 11.43 9.17
C GLU A 13 -1.15 11.95 7.79
N ILE A 14 -0.38 11.16 7.03
CA ILE A 14 -0.11 11.44 5.61
C ILE A 14 -1.40 11.41 4.81
N ALA A 15 -2.22 10.37 4.95
CA ALA A 15 -3.49 10.23 4.22
C ALA A 15 -4.45 11.40 4.49
N LYS A 16 -4.48 11.90 5.73
CA LYS A 16 -5.29 13.07 6.14
C LYS A 16 -4.80 14.39 5.54
N SER A 17 -3.50 14.52 5.28
CA SER A 17 -2.91 15.79 4.85
C SER A 17 -2.65 15.86 3.35
N CYS A 18 -2.41 14.70 2.73
CA CYS A 18 -1.90 14.58 1.36
C CYS A 18 -2.95 13.99 0.40
N HIS A 19 -4.08 14.68 0.21
CA HIS A 19 -5.16 14.21 -0.67
C HIS A 19 -4.81 14.17 -2.17
N LYS A 20 -3.73 14.85 -2.56
CA LYS A 20 -3.22 14.89 -3.95
C LYS A 20 -2.08 13.90 -4.20
N LEU A 21 -1.84 12.97 -3.28
CA LEU A 21 -0.77 11.99 -3.40
C LEU A 21 -0.97 11.14 -4.66
N GLU A 22 0.05 11.12 -5.52
CA GLU A 22 0.06 10.31 -6.75
C GLU A 22 1.03 9.11 -6.66
N TYR A 23 2.05 9.22 -5.81
CA TYR A 23 3.10 8.23 -5.62
C TYR A 23 3.27 7.95 -4.14
N PHE A 24 3.19 6.69 -3.75
CA PHE A 24 3.43 6.27 -2.37
C PHE A 24 4.21 4.95 -2.34
N ASP A 25 5.35 4.96 -1.66
CA ASP A 25 6.28 3.83 -1.59
C ASP A 25 6.66 3.61 -0.13
N ILE A 26 6.39 2.39 0.32
CA ILE A 26 6.69 1.92 1.68
C ILE A 26 7.38 0.56 1.60
N TYR A 27 8.18 0.33 0.56
CA TYR A 27 8.99 -0.87 0.41
C TYR A 27 9.76 -1.20 1.70
N GLY A 28 9.65 -2.45 2.18
CA GLY A 28 10.49 -2.93 3.26
C GLY A 28 10.25 -2.29 4.64
N CYS A 29 9.07 -1.71 4.89
CA CYS A 29 8.70 -1.18 6.21
C CYS A 29 8.36 -2.28 7.25
N GLY A 30 8.50 -3.55 6.88
CA GLY A 30 8.44 -4.70 7.79
C GLY A 30 7.02 -5.04 8.26
N SER A 31 6.85 -5.25 9.56
CA SER A 31 5.58 -5.69 10.18
C SER A 31 4.76 -4.57 10.81
N SER A 32 5.23 -3.32 10.74
CA SER A 32 4.58 -2.18 11.40
C SER A 32 3.54 -1.47 10.54
N VAL A 33 3.52 -1.77 9.25
CA VAL A 33 2.49 -1.34 8.33
C VAL A 33 1.56 -2.50 8.06
N THR A 34 0.26 -2.27 8.27
CA THR A 34 -0.78 -3.27 8.08
C THR A 34 -1.80 -2.77 7.06
N ASP A 35 -2.80 -3.60 6.78
CA ASP A 35 -3.98 -3.22 6.01
C ASP A 35 -4.65 -1.92 6.50
N LEU A 36 -4.48 -1.56 7.78
CA LEU A 36 -5.05 -0.32 8.34
C LEU A 36 -4.43 0.94 7.75
N GLY A 37 -3.11 0.97 7.58
CA GLY A 37 -2.42 2.08 6.92
C GLY A 37 -2.85 2.22 5.47
N ILE A 38 -2.92 1.10 4.75
CA ILE A 38 -3.33 1.08 3.33
C ILE A 38 -4.77 1.54 3.15
N ARG A 39 -5.68 1.12 4.02
CA ARG A 39 -7.07 1.58 3.98
C ARG A 39 -7.17 3.09 4.16
N ALA A 40 -6.31 3.71 4.97
CA ALA A 40 -6.30 5.16 5.13
C ALA A 40 -5.96 5.86 3.81
N ILE A 41 -4.89 5.42 3.12
CA ILE A 41 -4.50 5.95 1.81
C ILE A 41 -5.61 5.71 0.77
N ALA A 42 -6.18 4.50 0.75
CA ALA A 42 -7.28 4.14 -0.16
C ALA A 42 -8.53 5.03 0.01
N CYS A 43 -8.82 5.46 1.23
CA CYS A 43 -9.97 6.33 1.49
C CYS A 43 -9.68 7.82 1.20
N SER A 44 -8.43 8.27 1.33
CA SER A 44 -8.13 9.71 1.36
C SER A 44 -7.30 10.23 0.17
N CYS A 45 -6.71 9.34 -0.63
CA CYS A 45 -5.80 9.69 -1.73
C CYS A 45 -6.28 9.10 -3.09
N PRO A 46 -7.43 9.55 -3.64
CA PRO A 46 -8.02 8.94 -4.84
C PRO A 46 -7.20 9.13 -6.13
N LYS A 47 -6.18 10.00 -6.10
CA LYS A 47 -5.32 10.32 -7.25
C LYS A 47 -4.09 9.43 -7.35
N LEU A 48 -3.99 8.39 -6.51
CA LEU A 48 -2.84 7.52 -6.48
C LEU A 48 -2.66 6.78 -7.82
N LYS A 49 -1.44 6.86 -8.37
CA LYS A 49 -1.01 6.24 -9.62
C LYS A 49 0.06 5.18 -9.40
N HIS A 50 0.85 5.32 -8.34
CA HIS A 50 1.91 4.38 -7.99
C HIS A 50 1.83 4.04 -6.51
N LEU A 51 1.79 2.75 -6.19
CA LEU A 51 1.80 2.23 -4.84
C LEU A 51 2.75 1.04 -4.74
N ASP A 52 3.83 1.14 -3.95
CA ASP A 52 4.72 0.00 -3.66
C ASP A 52 4.60 -0.42 -2.19
N LEU A 53 4.22 -1.70 -2.00
CA LEU A 53 3.98 -2.39 -0.73
C LEU A 53 4.87 -3.61 -0.55
N ASN A 54 5.83 -3.83 -1.45
CA ASN A 54 6.68 -5.01 -1.41
C ASN A 54 7.46 -5.10 -0.09
N ASN A 55 7.76 -6.33 0.32
CA ASN A 55 8.51 -6.62 1.54
C ASN A 55 7.87 -6.07 2.84
N ASN A 56 6.53 -5.97 2.86
CA ASN A 56 5.73 -5.74 4.06
C ASN A 56 4.91 -7.00 4.37
N SER A 57 5.17 -7.63 5.51
CA SER A 57 4.62 -8.95 5.84
C SER A 57 3.19 -8.92 6.40
N MET A 58 2.73 -7.75 6.84
CA MET A 58 1.42 -7.57 7.49
C MET A 58 0.36 -6.97 6.57
N ILE A 59 0.65 -6.88 5.26
CA ILE A 59 -0.29 -6.42 4.23
C ILE A 59 -0.85 -7.63 3.49
N GLY A 60 -2.16 -7.81 3.53
CA GLY A 60 -2.86 -8.99 3.00
C GLY A 60 -3.81 -8.69 1.84
N ASN A 61 -4.51 -9.74 1.39
CA ASN A 61 -5.44 -9.68 0.26
C ASN A 61 -6.62 -8.72 0.47
N SER A 62 -6.99 -8.41 1.71
CA SER A 62 -8.00 -7.40 2.04
C SER A 62 -7.56 -5.99 1.64
N ALA A 63 -6.31 -5.62 1.92
CA ALA A 63 -5.74 -4.36 1.45
C ALA A 63 -5.70 -4.30 -0.08
N ILE A 64 -5.24 -5.37 -0.75
CA ILE A 64 -5.17 -5.43 -2.22
C ILE A 64 -6.55 -5.26 -2.86
N ARG A 65 -7.57 -5.96 -2.33
CA ARG A 65 -8.96 -5.77 -2.79
C ARG A 65 -9.41 -4.32 -2.59
N LYS A 66 -9.10 -3.70 -1.44
CA LYS A 66 -9.49 -2.32 -1.21
C LYS A 66 -8.81 -1.36 -2.20
N ILE A 67 -7.52 -1.54 -2.47
CA ILE A 67 -6.75 -0.78 -3.45
C ILE A 67 -7.40 -0.86 -4.83
N ALA A 68 -7.69 -2.08 -5.30
CA ALA A 68 -8.29 -2.31 -6.62
C ALA A 68 -9.62 -1.55 -6.83
N HIS A 69 -10.42 -1.40 -5.78
CA HIS A 69 -11.69 -0.65 -5.85
C HIS A 69 -11.53 0.86 -5.63
N SER A 70 -10.42 1.31 -5.02
CA SER A 70 -10.28 2.71 -4.58
C SER A 70 -9.43 3.56 -5.53
N PHE A 71 -8.58 2.95 -6.36
CA PHE A 71 -7.69 3.66 -7.27
C PHE A 71 -7.93 3.25 -8.74
N PRO A 72 -8.95 3.82 -9.40
CA PRO A 72 -9.25 3.48 -10.79
C PRO A 72 -8.14 3.87 -11.78
N ASN A 73 -7.23 4.77 -11.39
CA ASN A 73 -6.12 5.25 -12.22
C ASN A 73 -4.76 4.71 -11.77
N LEU A 74 -4.73 3.64 -10.96
CA LEU A 74 -3.48 3.04 -10.51
C LEU A 74 -2.74 2.42 -11.69
N LYS A 75 -1.50 2.86 -11.92
CA LYS A 75 -0.63 2.39 -13.00
C LYS A 75 0.37 1.34 -12.54
N TYR A 76 0.76 1.40 -11.26
CA TYR A 76 1.70 0.48 -10.66
C TYR A 76 1.22 0.08 -9.26
N LEU A 77 1.23 -1.24 -9.02
CA LEU A 77 1.02 -1.84 -7.71
C LEU A 77 2.14 -2.84 -7.45
N GLY A 78 3.09 -2.45 -6.61
CA GLY A 78 4.10 -3.37 -6.06
C GLY A 78 3.48 -4.10 -4.89
N SER A 79 3.18 -5.39 -5.04
CA SER A 79 2.76 -6.23 -3.92
C SER A 79 3.34 -7.63 -4.09
N ILE A 80 3.53 -8.34 -2.97
CA ILE A 80 3.94 -9.75 -2.93
C ILE A 80 3.05 -10.67 -3.80
N PHE A 81 1.84 -10.23 -4.18
CA PHE A 81 1.09 -10.85 -5.27
C PHE A 81 1.55 -10.31 -6.63
N SER A 82 2.51 -11.00 -7.22
CA SER A 82 2.71 -10.97 -8.67
C SER A 82 1.58 -11.79 -9.33
N PRO A 83 0.84 -11.27 -10.32
CA PRO A 83 -0.14 -12.03 -11.10
C PRO A 83 0.45 -13.28 -11.78
N ASN A 84 1.78 -13.34 -11.93
CA ASN A 84 2.51 -14.39 -12.66
C ASN A 84 2.78 -15.68 -11.88
N GLU A 85 2.32 -15.81 -10.63
CA GLU A 85 2.49 -17.06 -9.85
C GLU A 85 1.33 -18.06 -10.06
N ARG A 86 0.30 -17.72 -10.84
CA ARG A 86 -0.80 -18.65 -11.20
C ARG A 86 -0.46 -19.66 -12.30
N GLU A 87 0.68 -19.53 -12.97
CA GLU A 87 1.11 -20.45 -14.05
C GLU A 87 2.14 -21.51 -13.60
N LYS A 88 2.39 -21.65 -12.29
CA LYS A 88 3.32 -22.65 -11.74
C LYS A 88 2.65 -23.72 -10.86
N MET A 89 1.35 -23.94 -11.02
CA MET A 89 0.64 -25.09 -10.46
C MET A 89 0.12 -26.00 -11.57
#